data_AF-A0A1V4ATJ6-F1
#
_entry.id   AF-A0A1V4ATJ6-F1
#
_cell.length_a   1.000
_cell.length_b   1.000
_cell.length_c   1.000
_cell.angle_alpha   90.00
_cell.angle_beta   90.00
_cell.angle_gamma   90.00
#
_symmetry.space_group_name_H-M   'P 1'
#
loop_
_entity.id
_entity.type
_entity.pdbx_description
1 polymer ?
#
loop_
_entity_poly.entity_id
_entity_poly.type
_entity_poly.pdbx_seq_one_letter_code
_entity_poly.pdbx_strand_id
1 'polypeptide(L)' 'SEAILEKLSSMQMIDVHLPTTDGRHIVMSRYTQPEKDVSLLLAQLGLTLPEQPPPKVYASGQVGL' A
#
# COMPACT_ATOMS: atom_id res chain seq x y z
N SER A 1 -19.49 15.37 -4.65
CA SER A 1 -18.32 14.59 -5.12
C SER A 1 -17.19 14.59 -4.09
N GLU A 2 -16.91 15.72 -3.43
CA GLU A 2 -15.81 15.88 -2.47
C GLU A 2 -15.80 14.84 -1.32
N ALA A 3 -16.93 14.62 -0.66
CA ALA A 3 -17.04 13.65 0.44
C ALA A 3 -16.68 12.19 0.05
N ILE A 4 -16.90 11.80 -1.21
CA ILE A 4 -16.53 10.47 -1.71
C ILE A 4 -15.01 10.37 -1.81
N LEU A 5 -14.35 11.42 -2.33
CA LEU A 5 -12.89 11.48 -2.46
C LEU A 5 -12.21 11.53 -1.09
N GLU A 6 -12.77 12.29 -0.15
CA GLU A 6 -12.31 12.34 1.24
C GLU A 6 -12.44 10.97 1.92
N LYS A 7 -13.51 10.23 1.64
CA LYS A 7 -13.64 8.88 2.20
C LYS A 7 -12.66 7.89 1.60
N LEU A 8 -12.39 7.97 0.29
CA LEU A 8 -11.40 7.13 -0.38
C LEU A 8 -9.96 7.47 0.05
N SER A 9 -9.68 8.72 0.43
CA SER A 9 -8.34 9.15 0.86
C SER A 9 -7.94 8.63 2.25
N SER A 10 -8.85 7.98 2.98
CA SER A 10 -8.49 7.30 4.24
C SER A 10 -7.53 6.12 4.03
N MET A 11 -7.47 5.55 2.82
CA MET A 11 -6.46 4.57 2.45
C MET A 11 -5.10 5.27 2.31
N GLN A 12 -4.11 4.81 3.08
CA GLN A 12 -2.77 5.40 3.09
C GLN A 12 -1.80 4.53 2.28
N MET A 13 -0.88 5.19 1.58
CA MET A 13 0.29 4.53 0.99
C MET A 13 1.40 4.47 2.03
N ILE A 14 1.96 3.28 2.23
CA ILE A 14 3.04 3.01 3.18
C ILE A 14 4.18 2.24 2.51
N ASP A 15 5.40 2.47 2.98
CA ASP A 15 6.55 1.62 2.67
C ASP A 15 6.85 0.70 3.85
N VAL A 16 6.80 -0.61 3.61
CA VAL A 16 7.14 -1.64 4.60
C VAL A 16 8.57 -2.09 4.36
N HIS A 17 9.41 -1.96 5.38
CA HIS A 17 10.81 -2.36 5.36
C HIS A 17 11.00 -3.59 6.25
N LEU A 18 11.40 -4.71 5.65
CA LEU A 18 11.64 -5.96 6.37
C LEU A 18 13.12 -6.37 6.25
N PRO A 19 13.85 -6.51 7.36
CA PRO A 19 15.20 -7.07 7.32
C PRO A 19 15.15 -8.57 7.01
N THR A 20 16.10 -9.07 6.23
CA THR A 20 16.27 -10.50 5.97
C THR A 20 17.43 -11.08 6.80
N THR A 21 17.45 -12.41 6.96
CA THR A 21 18.48 -13.11 7.76
C THR A 21 19.89 -13.02 7.17
N ASP A 22 20.02 -12.71 5.89
CA ASP A 22 21.30 -12.54 5.18
C ASP A 22 21.73 -11.06 5.09
N GLY A 23 21.10 -10.17 5.86
CA GLY A 23 21.48 -8.75 5.94
C GLY A 23 20.96 -7.86 4.81
N ARG A 24 20.15 -8.40 3.89
CA ARG A 24 19.43 -7.62 2.87
C ARG A 24 18.16 -6.99 3.48
N HIS A 25 17.52 -6.11 2.71
CA HIS A 25 16.25 -5.47 3.09
C HIS A 25 15.22 -5.69 1.98
N ILE A 26 14.00 -6.04 2.37
CA ILE A 26 12.84 -6.06 1.48
C ILE A 26 12.08 -4.75 1.70
N VAL A 27 11.81 -4.02 0.63
CA VAL A 27 10.95 -2.82 0.64
C VAL A 27 9.71 -3.08 -0.19
N MET A 28 8.55 -2.77 0.39
CA MET A 28 7.23 -3.00 -0.20
C MET A 28 6.37 -1.75 -0.08
N SER A 29 6.07 -1.10 -1.20
CA SER A 29 5.10 -0.01 -1.26
C SER A 29 3.68 -0.58 -1.34
N ARG A 30 2.84 -0.28 -0.36
CA ARG A 30 1.54 -0.93 -0.14
C ARG A 30 0.49 0.12 0.24
N TYR A 31 -0.75 -0.07 -0.20
CA TYR A 31 -1.86 0.66 0.41
C TYR A 31 -2.35 -0.11 1.65
N THR A 32 -2.89 0.60 2.63
CA THR A 32 -3.54 -0.01 3.80
C THR A 32 -4.83 -0.71 3.41
N GLN A 33 -5.21 -1.76 4.15
CA GLN A 33 -6.48 -2.44 3.92
C GLN A 33 -7.65 -1.43 4.01
N PRO A 34 -8.55 -1.37 3.00
CA PRO A 34 -9.71 -0.49 3.08
C PRO A 34 -10.60 -0.85 4.26
N GLU A 35 -11.09 0.19 4.94
CA GLU A 35 -12.16 0.04 5.93
C GLU A 35 -13.45 -0.50 5.28
N LYS A 36 -14.38 -0.98 6.09
CA LYS A 36 -15.60 -1.65 5.61
C LYS A 36 -16.45 -0.75 4.71
N ASP A 37 -16.57 0.52 5.07
CA ASP A 37 -17.35 1.50 4.32
C ASP A 37 -16.68 1.92 3.02
N VAL A 38 -15.35 2.07 2.99
CA VAL A 38 -14.55 2.26 1.77
C VAL A 38 -14.73 1.05 0.84
N SER A 39 -14.69 -0.16 1.37
CA SER A 39 -14.89 -1.39 0.60
C SER A 39 -16.30 -1.45 -0.02
N LEU A 40 -17.32 -1.07 0.75
CA LEU A 40 -18.70 -0.98 0.25
C LEU A 40 -18.83 0.08 -0.84
N LEU A 41 -18.20 1.24 -0.65
CA LEU A 41 -18.19 2.33 -1.62
C LEU A 41 -17.53 1.92 -2.94
N LEU A 42 -16.38 1.24 -2.88
CA LEU A 42 -15.71 0.69 -4.07
C LEU A 42 -16.62 -0.27 -4.83
N ALA A 43 -17.29 -1.18 -4.12
CA ALA A 43 -18.24 -2.12 -4.72
C ALA A 43 -19.43 -1.41 -5.38
N GLN A 44 -20.01 -0.40 -4.73
CA GLN A 44 -21.10 0.41 -5.29
C GLN A 44 -20.70 1.19 -6.55
N LEU A 45 -19.44 1.63 -6.61
CA LEU A 45 -18.87 2.32 -7.76
C LEU A 45 -18.39 1.36 -8.86
N GLY A 46 -18.44 0.04 -8.63
CA GLY A 46 -17.90 -0.96 -9.56
C GLY A 46 -16.39 -0.87 -9.73
N LEU A 47 -15.67 -0.37 -8.72
CA LEU A 47 -14.23 -0.17 -8.73
C LEU A 47 -13.52 -1.28 -7.95
N THR A 48 -12.35 -1.68 -8.44
CA THR A 48 -11.42 -2.56 -7.73
C THR A 48 -10.12 -1.83 -7.50
N LEU A 49 -9.45 -2.11 -6.38
CA LEU A 49 -8.13 -1.58 -6.13
C LEU A 49 -7.12 -2.17 -7.13
N PRO A 50 -6.12 -1.38 -7.56
CA PRO A 50 -5.08 -1.89 -8.45
C PRO A 50 -4.18 -2.90 -7.73
N GLU A 51 -3.57 -3.79 -8.49
CA GLU A 51 -2.54 -4.70 -8.00
C GLU A 51 -1.38 -3.92 -7.38
N GLN A 52 -0.89 -4.39 -6.23
CA GLN A 52 0.25 -3.77 -5.55
C GLN A 52 1.58 -4.20 -6.18
N PRO A 53 2.57 -3.30 -6.28
CA PRO A 53 3.84 -3.61 -6.94
C PRO A 53 4.59 -4.75 -6.25
N PRO A 54 5.40 -5.54 -6.97
CA PRO A 54 6.17 -6.61 -6.36
C PRO A 54 7.17 -6.07 -5.31
N PRO A 55 7.49 -6.87 -4.26
CA PRO A 55 8.52 -6.51 -3.30
C PRO A 55 9.88 -6.33 -3.98
N LYS A 56 10.66 -5.33 -3.54
CA LYS A 56 12.03 -5.09 -4.02
C LYS A 56 13.02 -5.51 -2.95
N VAL A 57 14.12 -6.15 -3.36
CA VAL A 57 15.20 -6.56 -2.46
C VAL A 57 16.40 -5.65 -2.67
N TYR A 58 16.91 -5.10 -1.58
CA TYR A 58 18.07 -4.22 -1.54
C TYR A 58 19.21 -4.87 -0.78
N ALA A 59 20.45 -4.60 -1.22
CA ALA A 59 21.64 -5.01 -0.51
C ALA A 59 21.77 -4.27 0.83
N SER A 60 22.56 -4.83 1.75
CA SER A 60 22.85 -4.20 3.03
C SER A 60 23.39 -2.77 2.84
N GLY A 61 22.82 -1.80 3.54
CA GLY A 61 23.22 -0.39 3.46
C GLY A 61 22.69 0.40 2.26
N GLN A 62 21.93 -0.22 1.34
CA GLN A 62 21.29 0.46 0.20
C GLN A 62 19.77 0.59 0.41
N VAL A 63 19.35 1.16 1.54
CA VAL A 63 17.97 1.61 1.67
C VAL A 63 17.94 3.06 1.21
N GLY A 64 17.49 3.29 -0.02
CA GLY A 64 17.40 4.64 -0.58
C GLY A 64 16.42 5.49 0.23
N LEU A 65 16.95 6.54 0.85
CA LEU A 65 16.28 7.83 1.02
C LEU A 65 16.97 8.81 0.07
#